data_AF-A0A7W1RWV2-F1
#
_entry.id   AF-A0A7W1RWV2-F1
#
_cell.length_a   1.000
_cell.length_b   1.000
_cell.length_c   1.000
_cell.angle_alpha   90.00
_cell.angle_beta   90.00
_cell.angle_gamma   90.00
#
_symmetry.space_group_name_H-M   'P 1'
#
loop_
_entity.id
_entity.type
_entity.pdbx_description
1 polymer ?
#
loop_
_entity_poly.entity_id
_entity_poly.type
_entity_poly.pdbx_seq_one_letter_code
_entity_poly.pdbx_strand_id
1 'polypeptide(L)' 'PSRSDSWPEWMGVETAARYLDVSPQRLRKLVAAGSIPHVQEGPGCRVFFGRADLDRWMRAGAA' A
#
# COMPACT_ATOMS: atom_id res chain seq x y z
N PRO A 1 -14.54 -22.61 -8.37
CA PRO A 1 -14.78 -21.32 -7.68
C PRO A 1 -13.47 -20.54 -7.50
N SER A 2 -13.17 -19.65 -8.44
CA SER A 2 -12.02 -18.75 -8.37
C SER A 2 -12.22 -17.83 -7.18
N ARG A 3 -11.36 -17.92 -6.16
CA ARG A 3 -11.32 -16.94 -5.06
C ARG A 3 -11.01 -15.59 -5.69
N SER A 4 -12.02 -14.74 -5.83
CA SER A 4 -11.77 -13.32 -6.02
C SER A 4 -11.19 -12.81 -4.71
N ASP A 5 -9.86 -12.80 -4.61
CA ASP A 5 -9.14 -11.97 -3.65
C ASP A 5 -9.40 -10.51 -4.07
N SER A 6 -10.61 -10.04 -3.75
CA SER A 6 -11.14 -8.73 -4.14
C SER A 6 -10.56 -7.66 -3.24
N TRP A 7 -9.25 -7.52 -3.24
CA TRP A 7 -8.60 -6.37 -2.65
C TRP A 7 -9.08 -5.10 -3.38
N PRO A 8 -9.49 -4.06 -2.64
CA PRO A 8 -10.01 -2.85 -3.26
C PRO A 8 -8.92 -2.15 -4.08
N GLU A 9 -9.33 -1.38 -5.10
CA GLU A 9 -8.39 -0.64 -5.94
C GLU A 9 -7.57 0.37 -5.13
N TRP A 10 -8.23 1.03 -4.17
CA TRP A 10 -7.61 1.99 -3.26
C TRP A 10 -7.68 1.47 -1.83
N MET A 11 -6.54 1.45 -1.16
CA MET A 11 -6.38 0.92 0.19
C MET A 11 -5.92 2.01 1.14
N GLY A 12 -6.46 2.02 2.36
CA GLY A 12 -5.83 2.72 3.47
C GLY A 12 -4.68 1.89 4.06
N VAL A 13 -3.92 2.47 4.99
CA VAL A 13 -2.76 1.83 5.64
C VAL A 13 -3.05 0.42 6.15
N GLU A 14 -4.15 0.20 6.87
CA GLU A 14 -4.44 -1.11 7.45
C GLU A 14 -4.71 -2.19 6.37
N THR A 15 -5.44 -1.83 5.32
CA THR A 15 -5.74 -2.76 4.21
C THR A 15 -4.50 -3.01 3.35
N ALA A 16 -3.73 -1.97 3.04
CA ALA A 16 -2.50 -2.08 2.27
C ALA A 16 -1.42 -2.90 3.02
N ALA A 17 -1.36 -2.76 4.35
CA ALA A 17 -0.46 -3.54 5.18
C ALA A 17 -0.78 -5.04 5.09
N ARG A 18 -2.07 -5.40 5.14
CA ARG A 18 -2.52 -6.79 4.94
C ARG A 18 -2.26 -7.27 3.52
N TYR A 19 -2.46 -6.41 2.52
CA TYR A 19 -2.19 -6.73 1.12
C TYR A 19 -0.73 -7.09 0.86
N LEU A 20 0.18 -6.34 1.48
CA LEU A 20 1.63 -6.52 1.34
C LEU A 20 2.21 -7.53 2.34
N ASP A 21 1.38 -8.13 3.19
CA ASP A 21 1.78 -9.02 4.29
C ASP A 21 2.84 -8.39 5.23
N VAL A 22 2.67 -7.11 5.57
CA VAL A 22 3.55 -6.37 6.49
C VAL A 22 2.77 -5.75 7.64
N SER A 23 3.48 -5.35 8.71
CA SER A 23 2.84 -4.61 9.79
C SER A 23 2.45 -3.19 9.34
N PRO A 24 1.33 -2.63 9.83
CA PRO A 24 0.96 -1.25 9.57
C PRO A 24 2.02 -0.22 10.00
N GLN A 25 2.86 -0.56 10.99
CA GLN A 25 3.99 0.27 11.38
C GLN A 25 5.11 0.26 10.33
N ARG A 26 5.44 -0.91 9.77
CA ARG A 26 6.42 -1.01 8.68
C ARG A 26 5.95 -0.24 7.45
N LEU A 27 4.68 -0.35 7.09
CA LEU A 27 4.11 0.42 5.98
C LEU A 27 4.21 1.94 6.21
N ARG A 28 3.88 2.42 7.43
CA ARG A 28 4.05 3.85 7.77
C ARG A 28 5.52 4.31 7.67
N LYS A 29 6.49 3.47 8.04
CA LYS A 29 7.92 3.78 7.86
C LYS A 29 8.30 3.89 6.39
N LEU A 30 7.79 3.00 5.52
CA LEU A 30 8.03 3.07 4.08
C LEU A 30 7.45 4.34 3.47
N VAL A 31 6.26 4.75 3.91
CA VAL A 31 5.66 6.04 3.51
C VAL A 31 6.52 7.21 3.95
N ALA A 32 6.93 7.25 5.22
CA ALA A 32 7.77 8.32 5.75
C ALA A 32 9.14 8.40 5.06
N ALA A 33 9.69 7.25 4.63
CA ALA A 33 10.93 7.17 3.86
C ALA A 33 10.75 7.47 2.36
N GLY A 34 9.51 7.61 1.87
CA GLY A 34 9.22 7.78 0.44
C GLY A 34 9.56 6.55 -0.40
N SER A 35 9.68 5.37 0.22
CA SER A 35 10.14 4.14 -0.44
C SER A 35 9.00 3.31 -1.04
N ILE A 36 7.74 3.73 -0.88
CA ILE A 36 6.55 3.05 -1.40
C ILE A 36 5.61 4.07 -2.08
N PRO A 37 5.02 3.73 -3.25
CA PRO A 37 4.05 4.60 -3.91
C PRO A 37 2.81 4.80 -3.03
N HIS A 38 2.44 6.06 -2.84
CA HIS A 38 1.28 6.44 -2.05
C HIS A 38 0.74 7.79 -2.51
N VAL A 39 -0.54 8.03 -2.22
CA VAL A 39 -1.24 9.30 -2.46
C VAL A 39 -1.70 9.85 -1.13
N GLN A 40 -1.51 11.14 -0.91
CA GLN A 40 -2.06 11.87 0.24
C GLN A 40 -2.78 13.13 -0.26
N GLU A 41 -3.96 13.41 0.29
CA GLU A 41 -4.77 14.57 -0.11
C GLU A 41 -4.18 15.91 0.39
N GLY A 42 -3.26 15.86 1.35
CA GLY A 42 -2.57 17.02 1.91
C GLY A 42 -1.60 16.62 3.02
N PRO A 43 -0.74 17.54 3.49
CA PRO A 43 0.18 17.28 4.60
C PRO A 43 -0.59 16.87 5.87
N GLY A 44 -0.31 15.66 6.38
CA GLY A 44 -0.99 15.13 7.58
C GLY A 44 -2.36 14.51 7.32
N CYS A 45 -2.83 14.49 6.06
CA CYS A 45 -4.06 13.81 5.68
C CYS A 45 -3.87 12.29 5.59
N ARG A 46 -4.98 11.59 5.35
CA ARG A 46 -4.98 10.14 5.17
C ARG A 46 -4.17 9.77 3.93
N VAL A 47 -3.40 8.68 4.08
CA VAL A 47 -2.61 8.09 3.00
C VAL A 47 -3.41 6.95 2.37
N PHE A 48 -3.39 6.93 1.04
CA PHE A 48 -4.01 5.91 0.20
C PHE A 48 -2.96 5.24 -0.69
N PHE A 49 -3.22 3.97 -1.00
CA PHE A 49 -2.35 3.14 -1.82
C PHE A 49 -3.17 2.54 -2.95
N GLY A 50 -2.72 2.77 -4.19
CA GLY A 50 -3.30 2.14 -5.37
C GLY A 50 -2.81 0.71 -5.50
N ARG A 51 -3.70 -0.25 -5.67
CA ARG A 51 -3.36 -1.67 -5.86
C ARG A 51 -2.39 -1.88 -7.01
N ALA A 52 -2.62 -1.23 -8.14
CA ALA A 52 -1.77 -1.35 -9.33
C ALA A 52 -0.34 -0.82 -9.07
N ASP A 53 -0.21 0.24 -8.29
CA ASP A 53 1.09 0.80 -7.91
C ASP A 53 1.82 -0.11 -6.91
N LEU A 54 1.09 -0.66 -5.93
CA LEU A 54 1.63 -1.67 -5.01
C LEU A 54 2.10 -2.92 -5.77
N ASP A 55 1.32 -3.40 -6.74
CA ASP A 55 1.68 -4.53 -7.59
C ASP A 55 2.95 -4.25 -8.41
N ARG A 56 3.05 -3.05 -8.99
CA ARG A 56 4.25 -2.63 -9.72
C ARG A 56 5.45 -2.56 -8.79
N TRP A 57 5.29 -2.00 -7.60
CA TRP A 57 6.35 -1.89 -6.59
C TRP A 57 6.84 -3.26 -6.12
N MET A 58 5.93 -4.20 -5.83
CA MET A 58 6.29 -5.58 -5.48
C MET A 58 7.09 -6.27 -6.58
N ARG A 59 6.68 -6.09 -7.84
CA ARG A 59 7.38 -6.66 -9.01
C ARG A 59 8.75 -6.04 -9.27
N ALA A 60 8.94 -4.76 -8.90
CA ALA A 60 10.22 -4.07 -9.06
C ALA A 60 11.29 -4.54 -8.05
N GLY A 61 10.93 -5.44 -7.12
CA GLY A 61 11.77 -5.85 -6.01
C GLY A 61 11.57 -4.87 -4.87
N ALA A 62 10.60 -5.16 -3.99
CA ALA A 62 10.38 -4.43 -2.76
C ALA A 62 11.74 -4.21 -2.06
N ALA A 63 12.22 -2.96 -2.12
CA ALA A 63 13.57 -2.58 -1.72
C ALA A 63 13.79 -2.71 -0.20
#